data_AF-A0A482D0L3-F1
#
_entry.id   AF-A0A482D0L3-F1
#
_cell.length_a   1.000
_cell.length_b   1.000
_cell.length_c   1.000
_cell.angle_alpha   90.00
_cell.angle_beta   90.00
_cell.angle_gamma   90.00
#
_symmetry.space_group_name_H-M   'P 1'
#
loop_
_entity.id
_entity.type
_entity.pdbx_description
1 polymer ?
#
loop_
_entity_poly.entity_id
_entity_poly.type
_entity_poly.pdbx_seq_one_letter_code
_entity_poly.pdbx_strand_id
1 'polypeptide(L)'
;GNNIISGAVIPSSNAIGIHFYPIWEAASVEEWLYNGGPYQLIVFHFLLGVASYMGREWELSYRLGMRPWIFVAFSAPVAAAAAVFLIYP
;
A
#
# COMPACT_ATOMS: atom_id res chain seq x y z
N GLY A 1 1.30 -14.52 20.67
CA GLY A 1 -0.05 -15.02 20.34
C GLY A 1 -1.01 -13.86 20.38
N ASN A 2 -1.32 -13.28 19.21
CA ASN A 2 -2.22 -12.14 19.08
C ASN A 2 -3.65 -12.60 18.73
N ASN A 3 -4.65 -11.77 19.05
CA ASN A 3 -6.03 -11.94 18.58
C ASN A 3 -6.33 -10.93 17.44
N ILE A 4 -7.59 -10.83 16.99
CA ILE A 4 -7.98 -9.91 15.88
C ILE A 4 -7.71 -8.44 16.21
N ILE A 5 -7.88 -8.03 17.48
CA ILE A 5 -7.70 -6.64 17.90
C ILE A 5 -6.22 -6.29 18.06
N SER A 6 -5.40 -7.25 18.52
CA SER A 6 -3.97 -7.02 18.80
C SER A 6 -3.03 -7.42 17.66
N GLY A 7 -3.54 -8.07 16.61
CA GLY A 7 -2.77 -8.50 15.46
C GLY A 7 -2.47 -7.36 14.49
N ALA A 8 -1.21 -7.25 14.05
CA ALA A 8 -0.80 -6.27 13.05
C ALA A 8 0.40 -6.78 12.24
N VAL A 9 0.60 -6.20 11.06
CA VAL A 9 1.89 -6.22 10.36
C VAL A 9 2.68 -5.01 10.86
N ILE A 10 3.78 -5.27 11.56
CA ILE A 10 4.60 -4.21 12.18
C ILE A 10 5.36 -3.43 11.10
N PRO A 11 5.45 -2.08 11.19
CA PRO A 11 6.23 -1.27 10.27
C PRO A 11 7.68 -1.71 10.12
N SER A 12 8.29 -1.43 8.96
CA SER A 12 9.70 -1.74 8.71
C SER A 12 10.61 -1.06 9.73
N SER A 13 11.73 -1.72 10.06
CA SER A 13 12.69 -1.23 11.05
C SER A 13 13.20 0.18 10.74
N ASN A 14 13.34 1.02 11.76
CA ASN A 14 13.92 2.36 11.63
C ASN A 14 15.39 2.33 11.14
N ALA A 15 16.09 1.20 11.29
CA ALA A 15 17.43 1.03 10.72
C ALA A 15 17.44 1.04 9.18
N ILE A 16 16.30 0.67 8.56
CA ILE A 16 16.10 0.79 7.10
C ILE A 16 15.78 2.24 6.72
N GLY A 17 15.07 2.99 7.58
CA GLY A 17 14.60 4.33 7.24
C GLY A 17 13.74 4.32 5.97
N ILE A 18 14.06 5.19 5.01
CA ILE A 18 13.38 5.31 3.71
C ILE A 18 14.01 4.45 2.60
N HIS A 19 14.98 3.59 2.93
CA HIS A 19 15.56 2.69 1.94
C HIS A 19 14.53 1.67 1.47
N PHE A 20 14.56 1.39 0.17
CA PHE A 20 13.75 0.34 -0.43
C PHE A 20 14.32 -1.02 -0.03
N TYR A 21 13.53 -1.82 0.70
CA TYR A 21 13.96 -3.11 1.25
C TYR A 21 13.12 -4.28 0.69
N PRO A 22 13.34 -4.65 -0.59
CA PRO A 22 12.69 -5.81 -1.19
C PRO A 22 13.26 -7.11 -0.66
N ILE A 23 12.58 -8.24 -0.90
CA ILE A 23 12.99 -9.54 -0.38
C ILE A 23 14.40 -9.96 -0.80
N TRP A 24 14.87 -9.53 -1.97
CA TRP A 24 16.20 -9.85 -2.49
C TRP A 24 17.32 -8.96 -1.95
N GLU A 25 17.00 -7.96 -1.12
CA GLU A 25 18.00 -7.15 -0.41
C GLU A 25 18.44 -7.80 0.92
N ALA A 26 17.63 -8.73 1.44
CA ALA A 26 17.95 -9.48 2.64
C ALA A 26 18.84 -10.70 2.32
N ALA A 27 19.71 -11.10 3.26
CA ALA A 27 20.52 -12.31 3.14
C ALA A 27 19.68 -13.59 3.29
N SER A 28 18.52 -13.51 3.95
CA SER A 28 17.55 -14.61 4.05
C SER A 28 16.11 -14.11 4.25
N VAL A 29 15.14 -15.03 4.11
CA VAL A 29 13.72 -14.72 4.37
C VAL A 29 13.49 -14.40 5.84
N GLU A 30 14.21 -15.05 6.75
CA GLU A 30 14.12 -14.81 8.19
C GLU A 30 14.58 -13.39 8.56
N GLU A 31 15.69 -12.93 7.97
CA GLU A 31 16.14 -11.54 8.14
C GLU A 31 15.10 -10.55 7.59
N TRP A 32 14.54 -10.85 6.41
CA TRP A 32 13.50 -10.02 5.82
C TRP A 32 12.25 -9.91 6.73
N LEU A 33 11.83 -11.01 7.34
CA LEU A 33 10.74 -11.04 8.31
C LEU A 33 11.09 -10.28 9.61
N TYR A 34 12.32 -10.43 10.10
CA TYR A 34 12.80 -9.75 11.30
C TYR A 34 12.78 -8.23 11.14
N ASN A 35 13.19 -7.73 9.97
CA ASN A 35 13.27 -6.31 9.69
C ASN A 35 11.93 -5.67 9.24
N GLY A 36 10.83 -6.43 9.24
CA GLY A 36 9.50 -5.91 8.86
C GLY A 36 9.34 -5.70 7.35
N GLY A 37 10.08 -6.44 6.52
CA GLY A 37 9.96 -6.42 5.07
C GLY A 37 8.53 -6.58 4.51
N PRO A 38 7.65 -7.41 5.09
CA PRO A 38 6.26 -7.51 4.65
C PRO A 38 5.51 -6.17 4.63
N TYR A 39 5.83 -5.23 5.53
CA TYR A 39 5.15 -3.94 5.61
C TYR A 39 5.35 -3.11 4.34
N GLN A 40 6.60 -2.92 3.91
CA GLN A 40 6.90 -2.18 2.68
C GLN A 40 6.28 -2.86 1.45
N LEU A 41 6.38 -4.20 1.37
CA LEU A 41 5.78 -4.96 0.28
C LEU A 41 4.27 -4.69 0.19
N ILE A 42 3.55 -4.85 1.31
CA ILE A 42 2.09 -4.66 1.34
C ILE A 42 1.72 -3.22 0.99
N VAL A 43 2.35 -2.22 1.62
CA VAL A 43 2.02 -0.80 1.41
C VAL A 43 2.25 -0.40 -0.05
N PHE A 44 3.41 -0.72 -0.62
CA PHE A 44 3.72 -0.29 -1.99
C PHE A 44 2.81 -0.97 -3.03
N HIS A 45 2.57 -2.29 -2.91
CA HIS A 45 1.67 -2.99 -3.83
C HIS A 45 0.22 -2.53 -3.64
N PHE A 46 -0.21 -2.28 -2.41
CA PHE A 46 -1.53 -1.73 -2.11
C PHE A 46 -1.73 -0.37 -2.79
N LEU A 47 -0.79 0.57 -2.64
CA LEU A 47 -0.90 1.91 -3.21
C LEU A 47 -0.95 1.88 -4.75
N LEU A 48 -0.14 1.04 -5.40
CA LEU A 48 -0.22 0.80 -6.84
C LEU A 48 -1.58 0.19 -7.24
N GLY A 49 -2.05 -0.78 -6.46
CA GLY A 49 -3.34 -1.45 -6.66
C GLY A 49 -4.52 -0.49 -6.59
N VAL A 50 -4.61 0.35 -5.55
CA VAL A 50 -5.73 1.30 -5.39
C VAL A 50 -5.66 2.45 -6.39
N ALA A 51 -4.47 2.91 -6.77
CA ALA A 51 -4.33 3.90 -7.84
C ALA A 51 -4.81 3.33 -9.19
N SER A 52 -4.47 2.08 -9.50
CA SER A 52 -4.95 1.39 -10.69
C SER A 52 -6.45 1.11 -10.63
N TYR A 53 -6.99 0.79 -9.45
CA TYR A 53 -8.43 0.58 -9.24
C TYR A 53 -9.22 1.86 -9.49
N MET A 54 -8.74 3.00 -9.01
CA MET A 54 -9.31 4.32 -9.31
C MET A 54 -9.34 4.56 -10.83
N GLY A 55 -8.25 4.25 -11.54
CA GLY A 55 -8.21 4.30 -13.02
C GLY A 55 -9.22 3.36 -13.68
N ARG A 56 -9.41 2.16 -13.13
CA ARG A 56 -10.41 1.18 -13.61
C ARG A 56 -11.84 1.68 -13.46
N GLU A 57 -12.17 2.40 -12.39
CA GLU A 57 -13.50 3.01 -12.23
C GLU A 57 -13.79 4.02 -13.34
N TRP A 58 -12.80 4.86 -13.67
CA TRP A 58 -12.90 5.77 -14.80
C TRP A 58 -13.05 5.00 -16.12
N GLU A 59 -12.18 4.02 -16.38
CA GLU A 59 -12.20 3.27 -17.64
C GLU A 59 -13.56 2.61 -17.86
N LEU A 60 -14.11 1.91 -16.86
CA LEU A 60 -15.42 1.28 -16.98
C LEU A 60 -16.53 2.31 -17.22
N SER A 61 -16.49 3.45 -16.53
CA SER A 61 -17.46 4.53 -16.75
C SER A 61 -17.44 5.03 -18.20
N TYR A 62 -16.24 5.15 -18.78
CA TYR A 62 -16.07 5.54 -20.18
C TYR A 62 -16.60 4.48 -21.15
N ARG A 63 -16.26 3.20 -20.93
CA ARG A 63 -16.71 2.08 -21.79
C ARG A 63 -18.24 1.94 -21.81
N LEU A 64 -18.92 2.31 -20.73
CA LEU A 64 -20.38 2.25 -20.60
C LEU A 64 -21.09 3.57 -20.95
N GLY A 65 -20.37 4.63 -21.34
CA GLY A 65 -20.95 5.94 -21.63
C GLY A 65 -21.56 6.63 -20.39
N MET A 66 -21.11 6.27 -19.20
CA MET A 66 -21.52 6.88 -17.94
C MET A 66 -20.81 8.22 -17.70
N ARG A 67 -21.31 9.02 -16.76
CA ARG A 67 -20.62 10.25 -16.32
C ARG A 67 -19.38 9.87 -15.48
N PRO A 68 -18.20 10.44 -15.75
CA PRO A 68 -16.93 9.96 -15.17
C PRO A 68 -16.61 10.67 -13.85
N TRP A 69 -17.40 10.46 -12.78
CA TRP A 69 -17.17 11.14 -11.49
C TRP A 69 -17.00 10.20 -10.29
N ILE A 70 -17.20 8.89 -10.48
CA ILE A 70 -17.04 7.89 -9.41
C ILE A 70 -15.58 7.86 -8.93
N PHE A 71 -14.64 7.76 -9.86
CA PHE A 71 -13.20 7.74 -9.54
C PHE A 71 -12.70 9.04 -8.88
N VAL A 72 -13.35 10.17 -9.16
CA VAL A 72 -13.06 11.46 -8.50
C VAL A 72 -13.51 11.44 -7.05
N ALA A 73 -14.66 10.82 -6.73
CA ALA A 73 -15.05 10.63 -5.34
C ALA A 73 -14.12 9.63 -4.63
N PHE A 74 -13.71 8.56 -5.32
CA PHE A 74 -12.79 7.56 -4.79
C PHE A 74 -11.35 8.09 -4.58
N SER A 75 -10.97 9.20 -5.21
CA SER A 75 -9.65 9.80 -4.96
C SER A 75 -9.49 10.31 -3.52
N ALA A 76 -10.58 10.65 -2.82
CA ALA A 76 -10.52 11.10 -1.42
C ALA A 76 -9.92 10.05 -0.47
N PRO A 77 -10.45 8.80 -0.39
CA PRO A 77 -9.82 7.76 0.43
C PRO A 77 -8.44 7.32 -0.10
N VAL A 78 -8.19 7.34 -1.41
CA VAL A 78 -6.85 7.06 -1.96
C VAL A 78 -5.82 8.08 -1.48
N ALA A 79 -6.17 9.36 -1.50
CA ALA A 79 -5.30 10.42 -0.99
C ALA A 79 -5.07 10.30 0.53
N ALA A 80 -6.11 9.97 1.31
CA ALA A 80 -5.96 9.75 2.75
C ALA A 80 -5.03 8.57 3.06
N ALA A 81 -5.15 7.46 2.33
CA ALA A 81 -4.26 6.31 2.47
C ALA A 81 -2.81 6.64 2.08
N ALA A 82 -2.60 7.35 0.96
CA ALA A 82 -1.27 7.79 0.55
C ALA A 82 -0.62 8.73 1.57
N ALA A 83 -1.40 9.63 2.18
CA ALA A 83 -0.91 10.55 3.19
C ALA A 83 -0.29 9.81 4.39
N VAL A 84 -0.99 8.79 4.92
CA VAL A 84 -0.55 8.08 6.13
C VAL A 84 0.48 6.99 5.86
N PHE A 85 0.48 6.37 4.67
CA PHE A 85 1.37 5.25 4.37
C PHE A 85 2.61 5.61 3.54
N LEU A 86 2.65 6.79 2.91
CA LEU A 86 3.77 7.19 2.04
C LEU A 86 4.30 8.60 2.31
N ILE A 87 3.43 9.58 2.56
CA ILE A 87 3.88 10.98 2.71
C ILE A 87 4.37 11.29 4.13
N TYR A 88 3.72 10.73 5.14
CA TYR A 88 4.07 10.98 6.54
C TYR A 88 5.34 10.26 7.03
N PRO A 89 5.57 8.97 6.71
CA PRO A 89 6.81 8.27 7.08
C PRO A 89 8.06 8.87 6.40
#